data_AF-A0AA43FJ22-F1
#
_entry.id   AF-A0AA43FJ22-F1
#
_cell.length_a   1.000
_cell.length_b   1.000
_cell.length_c   1.000
_cell.angle_alpha   90.00
_cell.angle_beta   90.00
_cell.angle_gamma   90.00
#
_symmetry.space_group_name_H-M   'P 1'
#
loop_
_entity.id
_entity.type
_entity.pdbx_description
1 polymer ?
#
loop_
_entity_poly.entity_id
_entity_poly.type
_entity_poly.pdbx_seq_one_letter_code
_entity_poly.pdbx_strand_id
1 'polypeptide(L)'
;MKEWIFTTDHKRVGILYLIGTLAAFAVAGLMALAIRMELWSVGPDILTGAHQYNVALYFHGAAMILGFLIPGLTGFLANYLIPMMIGAHDVSFPRINALSVWLYWFGIVLALLTFVIPNPPDVMWTGYAPYASQFTSGNTAFYVFTVHLIGFSSILGSVNFLCTIIYMRAPGMGWNQLNFFVWTIAGAFVIQLIFVPVLAAAVTLLLLDKYFGTAFFVPDNGGDVLLYQNLFWFYSHPAVYVILLPAVGALMEIITTMSRNQVFNYKVAVYGGVWGVVLLGSDVWVHHLYTSGLADWLRIGMMVTTLLISVPVGLLTISLVGSLYRGSIHYSTGMLYASSCLFLILLGGLTGIPLAMTSLTLHLAETYF
;
A
#
# COMPACT_ATOMS: atom_id res chain seq x y z
N MET A 1 21.31 -6.23 22.97
CA MET A 1 19.99 -6.91 22.96
C MET A 1 18.88 -6.03 23.52
N LYS A 2 18.93 -5.58 24.78
CA LYS A 2 17.88 -4.73 25.40
C LYS A 2 17.53 -3.47 24.58
N GLU A 3 18.54 -2.78 24.07
CA GLU A 3 18.37 -1.52 23.35
C GLU A 3 17.66 -1.64 21.98
N TRP A 4 17.69 -2.81 21.33
CA TRP A 4 17.18 -2.97 19.96
C TRP A 4 16.23 -4.15 19.84
N ILE A 5 16.67 -5.35 20.22
CA ILE A 5 15.88 -6.57 20.06
C ILE A 5 14.62 -6.53 20.93
N PHE A 6 14.78 -6.08 22.18
CA PHE A 6 13.69 -5.99 23.16
C PHE A 6 13.22 -4.54 23.39
N THR A 7 13.48 -3.64 22.44
CA THR A 7 13.07 -2.24 22.58
C THR A 7 11.56 -2.10 22.50
N THR A 8 11.05 -1.12 23.23
CA THR A 8 9.66 -0.65 23.12
C THR A 8 9.57 0.80 22.65
N ASP A 9 10.72 1.49 22.58
CA ASP A 9 10.83 2.87 22.13
C ASP A 9 10.37 3.01 20.66
N HIS A 10 9.34 3.82 20.41
CA HIS A 10 8.77 4.03 19.08
C HIS A 10 9.79 4.48 18.03
N LYS A 11 10.82 5.26 18.39
CA LYS A 11 11.83 5.74 17.43
C LYS A 11 12.67 4.57 16.96
N ARG A 12 13.11 3.72 17.89
CA ARG A 12 13.91 2.53 17.55
C ARG A 12 13.10 1.50 16.79
N VAL A 13 11.84 1.27 17.17
CA VAL A 13 10.91 0.44 16.40
C VAL A 13 10.75 1.00 14.98
N GLY A 14 10.60 2.32 14.83
CA GLY A 14 10.57 2.98 13.53
C GLY A 14 11.84 2.73 12.71
N ILE A 15 13.02 2.85 13.31
CA ILE A 15 14.29 2.56 12.63
C ILE A 15 14.39 1.08 12.21
N LEU A 16 13.87 0.14 13.01
CA LEU A 16 13.81 -1.27 12.62
C LEU A 16 12.90 -1.48 11.40
N TYR A 17 11.77 -0.77 11.29
CA TYR A 17 10.95 -0.75 10.07
C TYR A 17 11.75 -0.18 8.89
N LEU A 18 12.44 0.95 9.07
CA LEU A 18 13.23 1.59 8.02
C LEU A 18 14.29 0.65 7.45
N ILE A 19 15.05 -0.04 8.32
CA ILE A 19 16.09 -0.99 7.88
C ILE A 19 15.46 -2.11 7.06
N GLY A 20 14.36 -2.71 7.54
CA GLY A 20 13.67 -3.78 6.80
C GLY A 20 13.11 -3.31 5.47
N THR A 21 12.53 -2.12 5.44
CA THR A 21 11.95 -1.50 4.24
C THR A 21 13.02 -1.21 3.20
N LEU A 22 14.18 -0.67 3.60
CA LEU A 22 15.30 -0.44 2.68
C LEU A 22 15.92 -1.75 2.18
N ALA A 23 15.98 -2.79 3.02
CA ALA A 23 16.42 -4.11 2.59
C ALA A 23 15.46 -4.73 1.56
N ALA A 24 14.16 -4.66 1.80
CA ALA A 24 13.13 -5.11 0.87
C ALA A 24 13.19 -4.34 -0.46
N PHE A 25 13.35 -3.01 -0.39
CA PHE A 25 13.52 -2.15 -1.58
C PHE A 25 14.73 -2.56 -2.41
N ALA A 26 15.88 -2.80 -1.79
CA ALA A 26 17.09 -3.19 -2.51
C ALA A 26 16.88 -4.50 -3.27
N VAL A 27 16.34 -5.53 -2.62
CA VAL A 27 16.14 -6.85 -3.26
C VAL A 27 15.03 -6.79 -4.31
N ALA A 28 13.91 -6.11 -4.03
CA ALA A 28 12.84 -5.92 -5.00
C ALA A 28 13.29 -5.08 -6.20
N GLY A 29 14.17 -4.10 -6.00
CA GLY A 29 14.79 -3.29 -7.04
C GLY A 29 15.71 -4.11 -7.94
N LEU A 30 16.49 -5.05 -7.38
CA LEU A 30 17.27 -6.00 -8.19
C LEU A 30 16.37 -6.88 -9.08
N MET A 31 15.22 -7.32 -8.57
CA MET A 31 14.25 -8.05 -9.39
C MET A 31 13.64 -7.17 -10.48
N ALA A 32 13.37 -5.89 -10.20
CA ALA A 32 12.92 -4.93 -11.20
C ALA A 32 13.95 -4.78 -12.33
N LEU A 33 15.24 -4.65 -11.98
CA LEU A 33 16.32 -4.57 -12.94
C LEU A 33 16.41 -5.87 -13.77
N ALA A 34 16.25 -7.03 -13.13
CA ALA A 34 16.25 -8.32 -13.84
C ALA A 34 15.10 -8.40 -14.86
N ILE A 35 13.88 -8.02 -14.47
CA ILE A 35 12.73 -7.96 -15.38
C ILE A 35 13.01 -7.02 -16.56
N ARG A 36 13.61 -5.85 -16.31
CA ARG A 36 13.88 -4.86 -17.37
C ARG A 36 15.04 -5.25 -18.27
N MET A 37 16.06 -5.94 -17.75
CA MET A 37 17.14 -6.50 -18.55
C MET A 37 16.62 -7.64 -19.43
N GLU A 38 15.75 -8.51 -18.91
CA GLU A 38 15.13 -9.57 -19.72
C GLU A 38 14.29 -9.00 -20.88
N LEU A 39 13.63 -7.86 -20.67
CA LEU A 39 12.83 -7.19 -21.70
C LEU A 39 13.64 -6.27 -22.62
N TRP A 40 14.97 -6.26 -22.53
CA TRP A 40 15.82 -5.37 -23.33
C TRP A 40 15.78 -5.72 -24.83
N SER A 41 15.68 -7.01 -25.16
CA SER A 41 15.61 -7.49 -26.53
C SER A 41 14.61 -8.64 -26.67
N VAL A 42 14.25 -8.98 -27.92
CA VAL A 42 13.33 -10.10 -28.18
C VAL A 42 14.08 -11.42 -28.07
N GLY A 43 13.59 -12.31 -27.21
CA GLY A 43 14.17 -13.63 -26.96
C GLY A 43 14.68 -13.76 -25.52
N PRO A 44 15.15 -14.96 -25.12
CA PRO A 44 15.73 -15.16 -23.79
C PRO A 44 17.02 -14.37 -23.64
N ASP A 45 17.18 -13.67 -22.51
CA ASP A 45 18.42 -12.94 -22.18
C ASP A 45 19.03 -13.46 -20.86
N ILE A 46 18.70 -12.86 -19.73
CA ILE A 46 19.33 -13.12 -18.43
C ILE A 46 18.53 -14.07 -17.53
N LEU A 47 17.22 -14.18 -17.73
CA LEU A 47 16.34 -15.08 -16.97
C LEU A 47 16.11 -16.35 -17.79
N THR A 48 16.34 -17.51 -17.20
CA THR A 48 16.23 -18.78 -17.92
C THR A 48 14.78 -19.27 -17.95
N GLY A 49 14.00 -18.62 -18.82
CA GLY A 49 12.63 -19.01 -19.16
C GLY A 49 11.53 -18.37 -18.30
N ALA A 50 10.28 -18.63 -18.71
CA ALA A 50 9.09 -17.95 -18.19
C ALA A 50 8.88 -18.12 -16.68
N HIS A 51 9.27 -19.25 -16.09
CA HIS A 51 9.11 -19.47 -14.64
C HIS A 51 9.98 -18.51 -13.83
N GLN A 52 11.27 -18.34 -14.19
CA GLN A 52 12.14 -17.39 -13.47
C GLN A 52 11.66 -15.94 -13.62
N TYR A 53 11.14 -15.60 -14.80
CA TYR A 53 10.51 -14.31 -15.03
C TYR A 53 9.29 -14.07 -14.12
N ASN A 54 8.41 -15.07 -13.99
CA ASN A 54 7.24 -14.98 -13.11
C ASN A 54 7.61 -14.93 -11.62
N VAL A 55 8.67 -15.63 -11.19
CA VAL A 55 9.20 -15.51 -9.81
C VAL A 55 9.73 -14.10 -9.55
N ALA A 56 10.47 -13.52 -10.50
CA ALA A 56 10.96 -12.15 -10.39
C ALA A 56 9.81 -11.14 -10.32
N LEU A 57 8.78 -11.29 -11.17
CA LEU A 57 7.56 -10.46 -11.15
C LEU A 57 6.80 -10.57 -9.83
N TYR A 58 6.55 -11.79 -9.37
CA TYR A 58 5.93 -12.08 -8.08
C TYR A 58 6.68 -11.36 -6.96
N PHE A 59 7.99 -11.61 -6.86
CA PHE A 59 8.78 -11.10 -5.75
C PHE A 59 8.86 -9.58 -5.81
N HIS A 60 9.15 -8.99 -6.98
CA HIS A 60 9.21 -7.54 -7.15
C HIS A 60 7.91 -6.87 -6.69
N GLY A 61 6.77 -7.26 -7.25
CA GLY A 61 5.49 -6.61 -6.96
C GLY A 61 5.09 -6.77 -5.49
N ALA A 62 5.17 -8.00 -4.95
CA ALA A 62 4.79 -8.27 -3.57
C ALA A 62 5.72 -7.56 -2.58
N ALA A 63 7.04 -7.62 -2.77
CA ALA A 63 8.01 -7.00 -1.87
C ALA A 63 7.98 -5.47 -1.94
N MET A 64 7.73 -4.86 -3.11
CA MET A 64 7.56 -3.41 -3.21
C MET A 64 6.36 -2.91 -2.41
N ILE A 65 5.22 -3.58 -2.46
CA ILE A 65 4.00 -3.13 -1.77
C ILE A 65 4.07 -3.48 -0.27
N LEU A 66 4.27 -4.77 0.03
CA LEU A 66 4.16 -5.32 1.39
C LEU A 66 5.44 -5.15 2.21
N GLY A 67 6.60 -5.11 1.56
CA GLY A 67 7.90 -4.94 2.22
C GLY A 67 8.38 -3.49 2.25
N PHE A 68 8.19 -2.74 1.16
CA PHE A 68 8.73 -1.40 1.04
C PHE A 68 7.70 -0.29 1.33
N LEU A 69 6.71 -0.12 0.45
CA LEU A 69 5.83 1.06 0.45
C LEU A 69 4.99 1.18 1.73
N ILE A 70 4.22 0.14 2.07
CA ILE A 70 3.35 0.18 3.25
C ILE A 70 4.18 0.29 4.54
N PRO A 71 5.16 -0.60 4.82
CA PRO A 71 5.92 -0.52 6.08
C PRO A 71 6.83 0.71 6.17
N GLY A 72 7.29 1.26 5.05
CA GLY A 72 8.06 2.51 5.04
C GLY A 72 7.22 3.70 5.51
N LEU A 73 5.95 3.75 5.08
CA LEU A 73 5.04 4.84 5.41
C LEU A 73 4.33 4.61 6.75
N THR A 74 3.61 3.51 6.92
CA THR A 74 2.79 3.26 8.12
C THR A 74 3.56 2.54 9.23
N GLY A 75 4.70 1.93 8.93
CA GLY A 75 5.64 1.39 9.91
C GLY A 75 6.63 2.46 10.36
N PHE A 76 7.62 2.81 9.51
CA PHE A 76 8.70 3.74 9.87
C PHE A 76 8.20 5.16 10.14
N LEU A 77 7.59 5.85 9.18
CA LEU A 77 7.24 7.27 9.38
C LEU A 77 6.22 7.45 10.51
N ALA A 78 5.24 6.54 10.64
CA ALA A 78 4.28 6.59 11.75
C ALA A 78 4.98 6.49 13.10
N ASN A 79 5.78 5.44 13.29
CA ASN A 79 6.52 5.19 14.52
C ASN A 79 7.43 6.35 14.86
N TYR A 80 8.18 6.84 13.89
CA TYR A 80 9.17 7.86 14.15
C TYR A 80 8.50 9.21 14.44
N LEU A 81 7.53 9.62 13.64
CA LEU A 81 7.02 10.99 13.65
C LEU A 81 5.79 11.22 14.54
N ILE A 82 4.83 10.28 14.58
CA ILE A 82 3.50 10.57 15.14
C ILE A 82 3.55 10.93 16.62
N PRO A 83 4.19 10.15 17.52
CA PRO A 83 4.26 10.52 18.94
C PRO A 83 4.88 11.91 19.12
N MET A 84 5.92 12.24 18.36
CA MET A 84 6.57 13.56 18.44
C MET A 84 5.66 14.70 17.93
N MET A 85 4.94 14.49 16.82
CA MET A 85 4.03 15.49 16.24
C MET A 85 2.84 15.80 17.15
N ILE A 86 2.35 14.80 17.91
CA ILE A 86 1.22 15.00 18.82
C ILE A 86 1.64 15.32 20.27
N GLY A 87 2.95 15.37 20.55
CA GLY A 87 3.49 15.63 21.88
C GLY A 87 3.33 14.47 22.88
N ALA A 88 3.21 13.24 22.40
CA ALA A 88 3.20 12.04 23.22
C ALA A 88 4.62 11.54 23.51
N HIS A 89 4.82 10.92 24.69
CA HIS A 89 6.09 10.30 25.05
C HIS A 89 6.40 9.03 24.25
N ASP A 90 5.36 8.26 23.94
CA ASP A 90 5.42 6.99 23.21
C ASP A 90 4.02 6.67 22.63
N VAL A 91 3.88 5.51 22.00
CA VAL A 91 2.59 4.97 21.52
C VAL A 91 1.75 4.34 22.64
N SER A 92 0.45 4.14 22.40
CA SER A 92 -0.49 3.57 23.38
C SER A 92 -0.13 2.17 23.84
N PHE A 93 0.37 1.33 22.94
CA PHE A 93 0.72 -0.07 23.21
C PHE A 93 2.15 -0.39 22.77
N PRO A 94 3.18 0.02 23.53
CA PRO A 94 4.58 -0.13 23.11
C PRO A 94 5.04 -1.58 22.86
N ARG A 95 4.48 -2.55 23.60
CA ARG A 95 4.78 -3.98 23.39
C ARG A 95 4.11 -4.56 22.15
N ILE A 96 2.90 -4.11 21.82
CA ILE A 96 2.22 -4.48 20.57
C ILE A 96 3.00 -3.93 19.38
N ASN A 97 3.52 -2.71 19.53
CA ASN A 97 4.39 -2.07 18.55
C ASN A 97 5.71 -2.82 18.32
N ALA A 98 6.32 -3.31 19.41
CA ALA A 98 7.51 -4.16 19.31
C ALA A 98 7.17 -5.50 18.62
N LEU A 99 6.03 -6.11 18.92
CA LEU A 99 5.58 -7.34 18.24
C LEU A 99 5.34 -7.10 16.75
N SER A 100 4.71 -5.97 16.36
CA SER A 100 4.39 -5.70 14.97
C SER A 100 5.66 -5.65 14.10
N VAL A 101 6.73 -4.99 14.56
CA VAL A 101 7.98 -4.94 13.78
C VAL A 101 8.63 -6.32 13.64
N TRP A 102 8.51 -7.20 14.65
CA TRP A 102 9.03 -8.56 14.54
C TRP A 102 8.22 -9.43 13.58
N LEU A 103 6.89 -9.33 13.59
CA LEU A 103 6.05 -10.00 12.59
C LEU A 103 6.41 -9.55 11.17
N TYR A 104 6.66 -8.25 10.98
CA TYR A 104 7.16 -7.71 9.72
C TYR A 104 8.51 -8.31 9.31
N TRP A 105 9.50 -8.35 10.21
CA TRP A 105 10.81 -8.96 9.93
C TRP A 105 10.71 -10.46 9.63
N PHE A 106 9.87 -11.21 10.35
CA PHE A 106 9.61 -12.61 10.03
C PHE A 106 8.97 -12.76 8.64
N GLY A 107 8.08 -11.84 8.26
CA GLY A 107 7.54 -11.75 6.91
C GLY A 107 8.61 -11.49 5.85
N ILE A 108 9.55 -10.56 6.08
CA ILE A 108 10.67 -10.32 5.16
C ILE A 108 11.54 -11.57 5.01
N VAL A 109 11.92 -12.21 6.11
CA VAL A 109 12.73 -13.43 6.07
C VAL A 109 12.01 -14.51 5.28
N LEU A 110 10.72 -14.72 5.53
CA LEU A 110 9.92 -15.70 4.80
C LEU A 110 9.82 -15.38 3.31
N ALA A 111 9.67 -14.10 2.94
CA ALA A 111 9.69 -13.66 1.56
C ALA A 111 11.04 -14.00 0.90
N LEU A 112 12.17 -13.66 1.54
CA LEU A 112 13.52 -13.89 1.00
C LEU A 112 13.85 -15.37 0.80
N LEU A 113 13.25 -16.27 1.60
CA LEU A 113 13.40 -17.71 1.40
C LEU A 113 12.88 -18.18 0.04
N THR A 114 12.04 -17.39 -0.66
CA THR A 114 11.66 -17.62 -2.07
C THR A 114 12.86 -17.97 -2.95
N PHE A 115 14.03 -17.35 -2.74
CA PHE A 115 15.20 -17.58 -3.60
C PHE A 115 16.01 -18.84 -3.27
N VAL A 116 15.69 -19.53 -2.18
CA VAL A 116 16.48 -20.65 -1.68
C VAL A 116 15.69 -21.96 -1.62
N ILE A 117 14.36 -21.86 -1.49
CA ILE A 117 13.50 -23.04 -1.44
C ILE A 117 13.29 -23.68 -2.82
N PRO A 118 13.04 -25.00 -2.88
CA PRO A 118 12.52 -25.61 -4.10
C PRO A 118 11.13 -25.07 -4.42
N ASN A 119 10.82 -24.92 -5.71
CA ASN A 119 9.52 -24.47 -6.24
C ASN A 119 9.09 -23.10 -5.67
N PRO A 120 9.82 -22.01 -5.97
CA PRO A 120 9.45 -20.66 -5.56
C PRO A 120 8.03 -20.29 -6.01
N PRO A 121 7.31 -19.40 -5.29
CA PRO A 121 6.06 -18.87 -5.77
C PRO A 121 6.27 -18.05 -7.05
N ASP A 122 5.42 -18.27 -8.05
CA ASP A 122 5.44 -17.62 -9.37
C ASP A 122 4.07 -17.05 -9.75
N VAL A 123 3.26 -16.70 -8.74
CA VAL A 123 1.82 -16.42 -8.85
C VAL A 123 1.47 -14.95 -9.12
N MET A 124 2.43 -14.14 -9.56
CA MET A 124 2.36 -12.67 -9.58
C MET A 124 2.05 -12.09 -8.18
N TRP A 125 2.09 -10.76 -8.02
CA TRP A 125 1.79 -10.15 -6.70
C TRP A 125 0.32 -10.32 -6.25
N THR A 126 -0.58 -10.58 -7.20
CA THR A 126 -2.02 -10.73 -6.96
C THR A 126 -2.44 -12.13 -6.51
N GLY A 127 -1.68 -13.17 -6.87
CA GLY A 127 -1.99 -14.54 -6.48
C GLY A 127 -3.33 -15.05 -7.02
N TYR A 128 -3.73 -14.67 -8.23
CA TYR A 128 -5.06 -15.00 -8.75
C TYR A 128 -5.34 -16.51 -8.82
N ALA A 129 -6.51 -16.89 -8.32
CA ALA A 129 -7.15 -18.15 -8.70
C ALA A 129 -7.61 -18.09 -10.17
N PRO A 130 -7.63 -19.22 -10.90
CA PRO A 130 -7.27 -20.56 -10.43
C PRO A 130 -5.77 -20.86 -10.52
N TYR A 131 -4.94 -19.96 -11.09
CA TYR A 131 -3.51 -20.23 -11.28
C TYR A 131 -2.79 -20.55 -9.98
N ALA A 132 -2.99 -19.72 -8.95
CA ALA A 132 -2.30 -19.84 -7.67
C ALA A 132 -2.76 -21.05 -6.82
N SER A 133 -3.96 -21.59 -7.07
CA SER A 133 -4.52 -22.73 -6.35
C SER A 133 -4.38 -24.06 -7.09
N GLN A 134 -4.49 -24.08 -8.43
CA GLN A 134 -4.60 -25.31 -9.21
C GLN A 134 -3.44 -25.55 -10.20
N PHE A 135 -2.88 -24.50 -10.81
CA PHE A 135 -1.98 -24.67 -11.95
C PHE A 135 -0.50 -24.54 -11.62
N THR A 136 -0.15 -23.67 -10.68
CA THR A 136 1.25 -23.50 -10.29
C THR A 136 1.77 -24.67 -9.45
N SER A 137 2.96 -25.18 -9.80
CA SER A 137 3.76 -26.07 -8.95
C SER A 137 4.51 -25.32 -7.83
N GLY A 138 4.55 -23.98 -7.88
CA GLY A 138 5.18 -23.12 -6.89
C GLY A 138 4.51 -23.20 -5.51
N ASN A 139 5.28 -22.86 -4.47
CA ASN A 139 4.84 -22.98 -3.10
C ASN A 139 3.96 -21.81 -2.65
N THR A 140 2.66 -21.87 -2.96
CA THR A 140 1.68 -20.83 -2.61
C THR A 140 1.62 -20.58 -1.09
N ALA A 141 1.93 -21.56 -0.24
CA ALA A 141 1.93 -21.35 1.20
C ALA A 141 2.95 -20.28 1.65
N PHE A 142 4.10 -20.17 0.99
CA PHE A 142 5.08 -19.10 1.31
C PHE A 142 4.53 -17.71 1.06
N TYR A 143 3.80 -17.51 -0.05
CA TYR A 143 3.10 -16.26 -0.33
C TYR A 143 2.06 -15.99 0.77
N VAL A 144 1.20 -16.96 1.06
CA VAL A 144 0.11 -16.83 2.03
C VAL A 144 0.63 -16.48 3.41
N PHE A 145 1.62 -17.20 3.94
CA PHE A 145 2.16 -16.93 5.27
C PHE A 145 2.94 -15.62 5.35
N THR A 146 3.61 -15.20 4.25
CA THR A 146 4.26 -13.89 4.17
C THR A 146 3.22 -12.77 4.28
N VAL A 147 2.12 -12.88 3.53
CA VAL A 147 1.00 -11.94 3.57
C VAL A 147 0.39 -11.89 4.98
N HIS A 148 0.19 -13.03 5.64
CA HIS A 148 -0.35 -13.06 7.01
C HIS A 148 0.55 -12.34 8.01
N LEU A 149 1.86 -12.63 8.03
CA LEU A 149 2.79 -12.02 8.97
C LEU A 149 2.83 -10.49 8.83
N ILE A 150 2.96 -10.00 7.59
CA ILE A 150 3.00 -8.56 7.31
C ILE A 150 1.61 -7.92 7.55
N GLY A 151 0.54 -8.62 7.22
CA GLY A 151 -0.85 -8.19 7.47
C GLY A 151 -1.14 -8.04 8.96
N PHE A 152 -0.73 -9.00 9.80
CA PHE A 152 -0.88 -8.89 11.25
C PHE A 152 -0.04 -7.73 11.82
N SER A 153 1.21 -7.55 11.37
CA SER A 153 2.00 -6.36 11.71
C SER A 153 1.21 -5.07 11.44
N SER A 154 0.60 -4.98 10.25
CA SER A 154 -0.17 -3.82 9.80
C SER A 154 -1.44 -3.56 10.63
N ILE A 155 -2.20 -4.60 10.97
CA ILE A 155 -3.40 -4.48 11.80
C ILE A 155 -3.03 -4.00 13.20
N LEU A 156 -2.02 -4.60 13.82
CA LEU A 156 -1.55 -4.24 15.16
C LEU A 156 -1.05 -2.78 15.21
N GLY A 157 -0.29 -2.36 14.20
CA GLY A 157 0.15 -0.98 14.04
C GLY A 157 -1.04 -0.02 13.92
N SER A 158 -2.03 -0.36 13.11
CA SER A 158 -3.22 0.47 12.89
C SER A 158 -4.01 0.72 14.17
N VAL A 159 -4.30 -0.32 14.95
CA VAL A 159 -4.98 -0.19 16.25
C VAL A 159 -4.16 0.70 17.19
N ASN A 160 -2.85 0.45 17.27
CA ASN A 160 -1.98 1.18 18.18
C ASN A 160 -1.90 2.68 17.85
N PHE A 161 -1.69 3.04 16.59
CA PHE A 161 -1.58 4.45 16.20
C PHE A 161 -2.91 5.18 16.21
N LEU A 162 -4.03 4.52 15.87
CA LEU A 162 -5.35 5.15 16.04
C LEU A 162 -5.63 5.47 17.51
N CYS A 163 -5.36 4.53 18.43
CA CYS A 163 -5.47 4.80 19.87
C CYS A 163 -4.52 5.93 20.30
N THR A 164 -3.28 5.92 19.82
CA THR A 164 -2.27 6.94 20.14
C THR A 164 -2.73 8.33 19.71
N ILE A 165 -3.18 8.46 18.45
CA ILE A 165 -3.65 9.74 17.89
C ILE A 165 -4.91 10.21 18.61
N ILE A 166 -5.85 9.33 18.96
CA ILE A 166 -7.12 9.71 19.59
C ILE A 166 -6.93 10.14 21.04
N TYR A 167 -6.12 9.40 21.82
CA TYR A 167 -6.11 9.49 23.28
C TYR A 167 -4.85 10.12 23.89
N MET A 168 -3.74 10.24 23.14
CA MET A 168 -2.45 10.65 23.71
C MET A 168 -1.93 12.01 23.21
N ARG A 169 -2.78 12.81 22.55
CA ARG A 169 -2.40 14.18 22.15
C ARG A 169 -2.08 15.04 23.37
N ALA A 170 -1.13 15.95 23.21
CA ALA A 170 -0.79 16.93 24.23
C ALA A 170 -2.02 17.74 24.70
N PRO A 171 -2.10 18.10 26.00
CA PRO A 171 -3.20 18.92 26.51
C PRO A 171 -3.37 20.22 25.72
N GLY A 172 -4.62 20.52 25.33
CA GLY A 172 -4.95 21.71 24.53
C GLY A 172 -4.82 21.54 23.01
N MET A 173 -4.34 20.40 22.52
CA MET A 173 -4.27 20.09 21.08
C MET A 173 -5.61 19.53 20.56
N GLY A 174 -6.39 20.39 19.90
CA GLY A 174 -7.62 20.02 19.20
C GLY A 174 -7.38 19.39 17.82
N TRP A 175 -8.43 18.78 17.26
CA TRP A 175 -8.39 18.08 15.97
C TRP A 175 -7.97 18.97 14.78
N ASN A 176 -8.42 20.22 14.75
CA ASN A 176 -8.06 21.18 13.70
C ASN A 176 -6.66 21.80 13.86
N GLN A 177 -5.88 21.36 14.85
CA GLN A 177 -4.52 21.83 15.12
C GLN A 177 -3.47 20.75 14.82
N LEU A 178 -3.89 19.55 14.43
CA LEU A 178 -2.98 18.46 14.09
C LEU A 178 -2.19 18.78 12.81
N ASN A 179 -0.94 18.34 12.76
CA ASN A 179 -0.18 18.28 11.52
C ASN A 179 -0.98 17.55 10.42
N PHE A 180 -0.81 17.97 9.18
CA PHE A 180 -1.55 17.39 8.06
C PHE A 180 -1.17 15.92 7.88
N PHE A 181 0.12 15.58 8.10
CA PHE A 181 0.59 14.20 8.09
C PHE A 181 -0.18 13.29 9.07
N VAL A 182 -0.50 13.77 10.27
CA VAL A 182 -1.24 12.99 11.28
C VAL A 182 -2.63 12.61 10.77
N TRP A 183 -3.33 13.52 10.10
CA TRP A 183 -4.62 13.22 9.47
C TRP A 183 -4.50 12.18 8.36
N THR A 184 -3.53 12.35 7.47
CA THR A 184 -3.35 11.43 6.35
C THR A 184 -3.01 10.01 6.81
N ILE A 185 -2.17 9.87 7.83
CA ILE A 185 -1.81 8.55 8.35
C ILE A 185 -2.95 7.93 9.16
N ALA A 186 -3.75 8.74 9.88
CA ALA A 186 -4.96 8.26 10.52
C ALA A 186 -5.94 7.66 9.50
N GLY A 187 -6.13 8.33 8.35
CA GLY A 187 -6.92 7.80 7.24
C GLY A 187 -6.37 6.47 6.71
N ALA A 188 -5.05 6.38 6.50
CA ALA A 188 -4.39 5.14 6.10
C ALA A 188 -4.60 4.00 7.12
N PHE A 189 -4.51 4.28 8.43
CA PHE A 189 -4.75 3.28 9.47
C PHE A 189 -6.21 2.83 9.57
N VAL A 190 -7.18 3.71 9.32
CA VAL A 190 -8.60 3.31 9.23
C VAL A 190 -8.80 2.32 8.10
N ILE A 191 -8.28 2.62 6.90
CA ILE A 191 -8.35 1.72 5.75
C ILE A 191 -7.66 0.39 6.09
N GLN A 192 -6.42 0.45 6.60
CA GLN A 192 -5.65 -0.74 6.89
C GLN A 192 -6.34 -1.66 7.92
N LEU A 193 -6.97 -1.09 8.95
CA LEU A 193 -7.73 -1.84 9.95
C LEU A 193 -8.96 -2.55 9.38
N ILE A 194 -9.67 -1.92 8.45
CA ILE A 194 -10.91 -2.45 7.86
C ILE A 194 -10.60 -3.52 6.79
N PHE A 195 -9.62 -3.26 5.92
CA PHE A 195 -9.48 -4.00 4.67
C PHE A 195 -8.43 -5.12 4.72
N VAL A 196 -7.36 -5.01 5.52
CA VAL A 196 -6.34 -6.08 5.62
C VAL A 196 -6.93 -7.44 6.04
N PRO A 197 -7.92 -7.51 6.96
CA PRO A 197 -8.57 -8.78 7.27
C PRO A 197 -9.20 -9.49 6.06
N VAL A 198 -9.67 -8.75 5.06
CA VAL A 198 -10.25 -9.34 3.84
C VAL A 198 -9.18 -9.99 2.97
N LEU A 199 -7.99 -9.37 2.85
CA LEU A 199 -6.85 -10.02 2.18
C LEU A 199 -6.48 -11.32 2.90
N ALA A 200 -6.37 -11.28 4.24
CA ALA A 200 -6.04 -12.46 5.04
C ALA A 200 -7.04 -13.61 4.81
N ALA A 201 -8.34 -13.28 4.74
CA ALA A 201 -9.37 -14.24 4.37
C ALA A 201 -9.16 -14.79 2.95
N ALA A 202 -8.98 -13.93 1.95
CA ALA A 202 -8.79 -14.33 0.55
C ALA A 202 -7.61 -15.31 0.37
N VAL A 203 -6.44 -14.98 0.92
CA VAL A 203 -5.26 -15.84 0.82
C VAL A 203 -5.36 -17.10 1.69
N THR A 204 -6.15 -17.08 2.76
CA THR A 204 -6.47 -18.30 3.54
C THR A 204 -7.33 -19.26 2.73
N LEU A 205 -8.39 -18.76 2.09
CA LEU A 205 -9.23 -19.59 1.21
C LEU A 205 -8.41 -20.18 0.06
N LEU A 206 -7.46 -19.42 -0.49
CA LEU A 206 -6.55 -19.89 -1.53
C LEU A 206 -5.64 -21.03 -1.04
N LEU A 207 -5.14 -20.93 0.20
CA LEU A 207 -4.36 -21.99 0.86
C LEU A 207 -5.20 -23.25 1.07
N LEU A 208 -6.45 -23.09 1.52
CA LEU A 208 -7.36 -24.20 1.74
C LEU A 208 -7.68 -24.94 0.43
N ASP A 209 -7.91 -24.21 -0.65
CA ASP A 209 -8.18 -24.82 -1.97
C ASP A 209 -6.96 -25.62 -2.45
N LYS A 210 -5.75 -25.07 -2.28
CA LYS A 210 -4.54 -25.73 -2.76
C LYS A 210 -4.10 -26.94 -1.93
N TYR A 211 -4.24 -26.89 -0.61
CA TYR A 211 -3.62 -27.86 0.30
C TYR A 211 -4.60 -28.69 1.14
N PHE A 212 -5.86 -28.28 1.24
CA PHE A 212 -6.86 -28.93 2.11
C PHE A 212 -8.09 -29.43 1.35
N GLY A 213 -8.10 -29.30 0.02
CA GLY A 213 -9.14 -29.87 -0.84
C GLY A 213 -10.48 -29.13 -0.77
N THR A 214 -10.49 -27.87 -0.32
CA THR A 214 -11.67 -27.01 -0.47
C THR A 214 -11.83 -26.55 -1.93
N ALA A 215 -12.96 -25.92 -2.24
CA ALA A 215 -13.31 -25.53 -3.59
C ALA A 215 -13.95 -24.13 -3.66
N PHE A 216 -13.40 -23.15 -2.95
CA PHE A 216 -13.93 -21.78 -2.96
C PHE A 216 -13.80 -21.12 -4.34
N PHE A 217 -12.67 -21.36 -5.02
CA PHE A 217 -12.30 -20.75 -6.30
C PHE A 217 -12.13 -21.79 -7.42
N VAL A 218 -12.71 -22.99 -7.27
CA VAL A 218 -12.60 -24.11 -8.22
C VAL A 218 -13.94 -24.30 -8.96
N PRO A 219 -14.07 -23.84 -10.22
CA PRO A 219 -15.35 -23.88 -10.94
C PRO A 219 -15.94 -25.28 -11.11
N ASP A 220 -15.09 -26.29 -11.33
CA ASP A 220 -15.52 -27.69 -11.51
C ASP A 220 -16.27 -28.25 -10.28
N ASN A 221 -16.09 -27.63 -9.11
CA ASN A 221 -16.72 -27.98 -7.84
C ASN A 221 -17.67 -26.88 -7.33
N GLY A 222 -18.10 -25.96 -8.21
CA GLY A 222 -19.06 -24.90 -7.88
C GLY A 222 -18.47 -23.64 -7.26
N GLY A 223 -17.14 -23.51 -7.18
CA GLY A 223 -16.45 -22.29 -6.76
C GLY A 223 -16.41 -21.21 -7.85
N ASP A 224 -15.98 -19.99 -7.49
CA ASP A 224 -15.90 -18.86 -8.42
C ASP A 224 -14.52 -18.18 -8.36
N VAL A 225 -13.83 -18.13 -9.50
CA VAL A 225 -12.51 -17.47 -9.61
C VAL A 225 -12.62 -15.95 -9.49
N LEU A 226 -13.76 -15.35 -9.87
CA LEU A 226 -14.02 -13.92 -9.72
C LEU A 226 -14.28 -13.54 -8.27
N LEU A 227 -14.69 -14.47 -7.41
CA LEU A 227 -14.78 -14.23 -5.97
C LEU A 227 -13.40 -13.87 -5.40
N TYR A 228 -12.33 -14.59 -5.79
CA TYR A 228 -10.98 -14.24 -5.36
C TYR A 228 -10.60 -12.82 -5.80
N GLN A 229 -10.84 -12.48 -7.07
CA GLN A 229 -10.51 -11.14 -7.59
C GLN A 229 -11.29 -10.05 -6.86
N ASN A 230 -12.57 -10.28 -6.56
CA ASN A 230 -13.37 -9.34 -5.77
C ASN A 230 -12.80 -9.16 -4.36
N LEU A 231 -12.53 -10.24 -3.63
CA LEU A 231 -11.95 -10.15 -2.27
C LEU A 231 -10.57 -9.48 -2.28
N PHE A 232 -9.72 -9.85 -3.23
CA PHE A 232 -8.39 -9.28 -3.38
C PHE A 232 -8.46 -7.78 -3.66
N TRP A 233 -9.27 -7.34 -4.63
CA TRP A 233 -9.37 -5.92 -4.98
C TRP A 233 -10.15 -5.09 -3.98
N PHE A 234 -11.15 -5.68 -3.31
CA PHE A 234 -11.82 -5.06 -2.18
C PHE A 234 -10.82 -4.63 -1.11
N TYR A 235 -9.74 -5.39 -0.91
CA TYR A 235 -8.59 -4.94 -0.11
C TYR A 235 -7.61 -4.05 -0.89
N SER A 236 -7.13 -4.52 -2.05
CA SER A 236 -5.93 -3.99 -2.69
C SER A 236 -6.14 -2.59 -3.24
N HIS A 237 -7.36 -2.25 -3.66
CA HIS A 237 -7.62 -0.87 -4.08
C HIS A 237 -7.59 0.10 -2.90
N PRO A 238 -8.30 -0.13 -1.78
CA PRO A 238 -8.09 0.67 -0.57
C PRO A 238 -6.62 0.70 -0.11
N ALA A 239 -5.87 -0.40 -0.24
CA ALA A 239 -4.45 -0.45 0.10
C ALA A 239 -3.58 0.55 -0.70
N VAL A 240 -3.95 0.91 -1.95
CA VAL A 240 -3.21 1.97 -2.67
C VAL A 240 -3.37 3.33 -2.00
N TYR A 241 -4.47 3.59 -1.30
CA TYR A 241 -4.66 4.80 -0.51
C TYR A 241 -3.93 4.77 0.84
N VAL A 242 -3.67 3.59 1.40
CA VAL A 242 -2.74 3.42 2.54
C VAL A 242 -1.33 3.90 2.16
N ILE A 243 -0.96 3.81 0.88
CA ILE A 243 0.30 4.34 0.34
C ILE A 243 0.16 5.83 -0.01
N LEU A 244 -0.89 6.22 -0.74
CA LEU A 244 -1.06 7.59 -1.21
C LEU A 244 -1.16 8.60 -0.06
N LEU A 245 -2.00 8.32 0.94
CA LEU A 245 -2.33 9.31 1.97
C LEU A 245 -1.08 9.74 2.77
N PRO A 246 -0.29 8.84 3.38
CA PRO A 246 0.88 9.26 4.14
C PRO A 246 1.95 9.92 3.26
N ALA A 247 2.09 9.49 2.00
CA ALA A 247 2.99 10.13 1.04
C ALA A 247 2.57 11.59 0.79
N VAL A 248 1.29 11.84 0.52
CA VAL A 248 0.73 13.20 0.40
C VAL A 248 0.90 14.01 1.68
N GLY A 249 0.73 13.37 2.85
CA GLY A 249 1.00 13.98 4.14
C GLY A 249 2.43 14.47 4.27
N ALA A 250 3.40 13.61 3.96
CA ALA A 250 4.82 13.93 4.01
C ALA A 250 5.18 15.04 3.02
N LEU A 251 4.63 14.99 1.79
CA LEU A 251 4.78 16.06 0.81
C LEU A 251 4.26 17.39 1.34
N MET A 252 3.09 17.40 1.99
CA MET A 252 2.52 18.61 2.56
C MET A 252 3.45 19.21 3.62
N GLU A 253 3.95 18.42 4.57
CA GLU A 253 4.87 18.92 5.61
C GLU A 253 6.16 19.48 5.02
N ILE A 254 6.74 18.82 4.00
CA ILE A 254 7.94 19.32 3.29
C ILE A 254 7.62 20.65 2.59
N ILE A 255 6.53 20.68 1.82
CA ILE A 255 6.15 21.87 1.04
C ILE A 255 5.90 23.06 1.96
N THR A 256 5.11 22.92 3.01
CA THR A 256 4.82 24.03 3.94
C THR A 256 6.05 24.49 4.69
N THR A 257 6.92 23.57 5.09
CA THR A 257 8.19 23.92 5.78
C THR A 257 9.12 24.68 4.85
N MET A 258 9.32 24.18 3.63
CA MET A 258 10.26 24.76 2.66
C MET A 258 9.71 26.02 1.97
N SER A 259 8.39 26.21 1.93
CA SER A 259 7.76 27.45 1.46
C SER A 259 7.54 28.48 2.58
N ARG A 260 7.78 28.11 3.85
CA ARG A 260 7.50 28.92 5.05
C ARG A 260 6.06 29.43 5.05
N ASN A 261 5.13 28.56 4.68
CA ASN A 261 3.72 28.88 4.54
C ASN A 261 2.85 27.88 5.30
N GLN A 262 1.59 28.22 5.51
CA GLN A 262 0.61 27.32 6.10
C GLN A 262 -0.03 26.43 5.04
N VAL A 263 -0.63 25.31 5.47
CA VAL A 263 -1.44 24.46 4.59
C VAL A 263 -2.60 25.27 4.03
N PHE A 264 -2.62 25.43 2.71
CA PHE A 264 -3.71 26.12 2.04
C PHE A 264 -5.02 25.34 2.21
N ASN A 265 -6.06 26.03 2.69
CA ASN A 265 -7.39 25.47 2.90
C ASN A 265 -7.43 24.19 3.77
N TYR A 266 -6.66 24.20 4.87
CA TYR A 266 -6.46 23.05 5.75
C TYR A 266 -7.71 22.20 6.03
N LYS A 267 -8.83 22.83 6.44
CA LYS A 267 -10.05 22.08 6.79
C LYS A 267 -10.65 21.34 5.60
N VAL A 268 -10.69 21.96 4.42
CA VAL A 268 -11.19 21.31 3.21
C VAL A 268 -10.22 20.21 2.76
N ALA A 269 -8.91 20.43 2.88
CA ALA A 269 -7.91 19.42 2.58
C ALA A 269 -8.07 18.18 3.47
N VAL A 270 -8.32 18.38 4.77
CA VAL A 270 -8.52 17.29 5.73
C VAL A 270 -9.88 16.61 5.52
N TYR A 271 -10.99 17.35 5.63
CA TYR A 271 -12.32 16.75 5.65
C TYR A 271 -12.82 16.37 4.25
N GLY A 272 -12.57 17.22 3.25
CA GLY A 272 -12.95 16.96 1.86
C GLY A 272 -11.92 16.10 1.13
N GLY A 273 -10.62 16.36 1.32
CA GLY A 273 -9.56 15.62 0.66
C GLY A 273 -9.29 14.26 1.33
N VAL A 274 -8.69 14.26 2.52
CA VAL A 274 -8.25 13.02 3.20
C VAL A 274 -9.43 12.10 3.48
N TRP A 275 -10.46 12.57 4.18
CA TRP A 275 -11.61 11.73 4.51
C TRP A 275 -12.49 11.41 3.30
N GLY A 276 -12.54 12.29 2.29
CA GLY A 276 -13.16 11.97 1.01
C GLY A 276 -12.49 10.81 0.28
N VAL A 277 -11.15 10.78 0.26
CA VAL A 277 -10.38 9.63 -0.26
C VAL A 277 -10.62 8.37 0.56
N VAL A 278 -10.64 8.45 1.90
CA VAL A 278 -10.90 7.28 2.76
C VAL A 278 -12.27 6.67 2.46
N LEU A 279 -13.32 7.50 2.36
CA LEU A 279 -14.69 7.03 2.13
C LEU A 279 -14.90 6.51 0.70
N LEU A 280 -14.57 7.32 -0.31
CA LEU A 280 -14.81 6.94 -1.69
C LEU A 280 -13.83 5.88 -2.16
N GLY A 281 -12.56 5.96 -1.75
CA GLY A 281 -11.52 4.99 -2.13
C GLY A 281 -11.77 3.58 -1.59
N SER A 282 -12.68 3.46 -0.63
CA SER A 282 -13.18 2.20 -0.09
C SER A 282 -14.24 1.52 -0.98
N ASP A 283 -14.83 2.22 -1.95
CA ASP A 283 -16.00 1.77 -2.73
C ASP A 283 -15.84 1.94 -4.26
N VAL A 284 -14.68 1.53 -4.78
CA VAL A 284 -14.36 1.67 -6.22
C VAL A 284 -13.59 0.48 -6.80
N TRP A 285 -13.32 -0.58 -6.03
CA TRP A 285 -12.38 -1.64 -6.41
C TRP A 285 -12.74 -2.40 -7.70
N VAL A 286 -14.02 -2.40 -8.08
CA VAL A 286 -14.53 -3.07 -9.29
C VAL A 286 -13.91 -2.51 -10.57
N HIS A 287 -13.28 -1.33 -10.56
CA HIS A 287 -12.56 -0.87 -11.75
C HIS A 287 -11.39 -1.76 -12.17
N HIS A 288 -10.87 -2.61 -11.27
CA HIS A 288 -9.88 -3.64 -11.62
C HIS A 288 -10.52 -4.87 -12.28
N LEU A 289 -11.85 -4.94 -12.32
CA LEU A 289 -12.62 -6.07 -12.82
C LEU A 289 -13.47 -5.69 -14.06
N TYR A 290 -13.23 -4.54 -14.72
CA TYR A 290 -14.04 -4.13 -15.88
C TYR A 290 -14.00 -5.11 -17.06
N THR A 291 -12.89 -5.84 -17.22
CA THR A 291 -12.69 -6.86 -18.26
C THR A 291 -13.13 -8.26 -17.82
N SER A 292 -13.60 -8.44 -16.58
CA SER A 292 -13.94 -9.77 -16.03
C SER A 292 -15.31 -10.33 -16.48
N GLY A 293 -16.12 -9.53 -17.18
CA GLY A 293 -17.47 -9.92 -17.58
C GLY A 293 -18.58 -9.62 -16.55
N LEU A 294 -18.29 -8.85 -15.50
CA LEU A 294 -19.30 -8.34 -14.57
C LEU A 294 -20.41 -7.55 -15.29
N ALA A 295 -21.61 -7.54 -14.68
CA ALA A 295 -22.78 -6.87 -15.25
C ALA A 295 -22.55 -5.36 -15.51
N ASP A 296 -23.08 -4.85 -16.62
CA ASP A 296 -22.87 -3.46 -17.07
C ASP A 296 -23.26 -2.42 -16.04
N TRP A 297 -24.39 -2.62 -15.36
CA TRP A 297 -24.88 -1.66 -14.35
C TRP A 297 -23.89 -1.49 -13.19
N LEU A 298 -23.20 -2.56 -12.78
CA LEU A 298 -22.18 -2.52 -11.73
C LEU A 298 -20.93 -1.81 -12.23
N ARG A 299 -20.49 -2.12 -13.46
CA ARG A 299 -19.33 -1.47 -14.10
C ARG A 299 -19.54 0.02 -14.28
N ILE A 300 -20.73 0.43 -14.75
CA ILE A 300 -21.09 1.84 -14.94
C ILE A 300 -21.20 2.57 -13.60
N GLY A 301 -21.83 1.96 -12.59
CA GLY A 301 -21.90 2.54 -11.25
C GLY A 301 -20.51 2.80 -10.67
N MET A 302 -19.62 1.80 -10.76
CA MET A 302 -18.25 1.87 -10.25
C MET A 302 -17.35 2.79 -11.06
N MET A 303 -17.63 3.01 -12.35
CA MET A 303 -16.99 4.04 -13.16
C MET A 303 -17.27 5.43 -12.60
N VAL A 304 -18.53 5.72 -12.27
CA VAL A 304 -18.91 7.02 -11.72
C VAL A 304 -18.24 7.26 -10.36
N THR A 305 -18.27 6.27 -9.46
CA THR A 305 -17.61 6.40 -8.14
C THR A 305 -16.09 6.52 -8.28
N THR A 306 -15.46 5.77 -9.20
CA THR A 306 -14.01 5.88 -9.48
C THR A 306 -13.64 7.26 -9.99
N LEU A 307 -14.40 7.82 -10.93
CA LEU A 307 -14.17 9.19 -11.43
C LEU A 307 -14.40 10.24 -10.32
N LEU A 308 -15.33 9.99 -9.41
CA LEU A 308 -15.60 10.91 -8.30
C LEU A 308 -14.42 11.05 -7.33
N ILE A 309 -13.55 10.05 -7.23
CA ILE A 309 -12.28 10.12 -6.47
C ILE A 309 -11.39 11.28 -6.91
N SER A 310 -11.45 11.67 -8.18
CA SER A 310 -10.66 12.79 -8.69
C SER A 310 -11.01 14.11 -7.97
N VAL A 311 -12.19 14.23 -7.37
CA VAL A 311 -12.58 15.41 -6.59
C VAL A 311 -11.78 15.54 -5.29
N PRO A 312 -11.82 14.59 -4.33
CA PRO A 312 -11.04 14.71 -3.11
C PRO A 312 -9.52 14.72 -3.37
N VAL A 313 -9.02 13.97 -4.36
CA VAL A 313 -7.60 14.05 -4.76
C VAL A 313 -7.26 15.43 -5.37
N GLY A 314 -8.18 16.01 -6.13
CA GLY A 314 -8.07 17.38 -6.64
C GLY A 314 -7.99 18.41 -5.51
N LEU A 315 -8.80 18.27 -4.45
CA LEU A 315 -8.72 19.14 -3.27
C LEU A 315 -7.33 19.05 -2.59
N LEU A 316 -6.78 17.84 -2.44
CA LEU A 316 -5.43 17.64 -1.89
C LEU A 316 -4.37 18.32 -2.76
N THR A 317 -4.45 18.15 -4.08
CA THR A 317 -3.55 18.78 -5.06
C THR A 317 -3.63 20.30 -4.99
N ILE A 318 -4.83 20.88 -4.96
CA ILE A 318 -5.03 22.32 -4.83
C ILE A 318 -4.42 22.84 -3.54
N SER A 319 -4.56 22.10 -2.43
CA SER A 319 -3.92 22.46 -1.16
C SER A 319 -2.39 22.37 -1.21
N LEU A 320 -1.81 21.36 -1.87
CA LEU A 320 -0.36 21.25 -2.05
C LEU A 320 0.19 22.43 -2.86
N VAL A 321 -0.40 22.72 -4.02
CA VAL A 321 0.01 23.83 -4.88
C VAL A 321 -0.26 25.18 -4.21
N GLY A 322 -1.43 25.34 -3.59
CA GLY A 322 -1.81 26.55 -2.87
C GLY A 322 -0.87 26.87 -1.72
N SER A 323 -0.28 25.86 -1.07
CA SER A 323 0.71 26.06 0.02
C SER A 323 2.05 26.62 -0.49
N LEU A 324 2.33 26.55 -1.80
CA LEU A 324 3.48 27.22 -2.43
C LEU A 324 3.18 28.69 -2.76
N TYR A 325 1.90 29.05 -2.98
CA TYR A 325 1.51 30.37 -3.43
C TYR A 325 1.89 31.45 -2.42
N ARG A 326 2.59 32.49 -2.88
CA ARG A 326 3.15 33.59 -2.07
C ARG A 326 4.06 33.11 -0.93
N GLY A 327 4.59 31.89 -1.00
CA GLY A 327 5.59 31.38 -0.07
C GLY A 327 7.00 31.90 -0.37
N SER A 328 7.89 31.85 0.62
CA SER A 328 9.33 32.05 0.46
C SER A 328 10.01 30.70 0.28
N ILE A 329 10.06 30.23 -0.96
CA ILE A 329 10.47 28.87 -1.30
C ILE A 329 11.99 28.70 -1.20
N HIS A 330 12.42 27.79 -0.33
CA HIS A 330 13.80 27.32 -0.25
C HIS A 330 13.96 25.98 -0.99
N TYR A 331 14.72 25.99 -2.09
CA TYR A 331 14.97 24.81 -2.93
C TYR A 331 16.02 23.86 -2.33
N SER A 332 15.72 23.29 -1.16
CA SER A 332 16.50 22.19 -0.59
C SER A 332 16.28 20.89 -1.37
N THR A 333 17.11 19.87 -1.12
CA THR A 333 16.89 18.50 -1.66
C THR A 333 15.47 18.01 -1.38
N GLY A 334 14.96 18.21 -0.16
CA GLY A 334 13.59 17.83 0.20
C GLY A 334 12.54 18.53 -0.68
N MET A 335 12.70 19.83 -0.93
CA MET A 335 11.78 20.58 -1.79
C MET A 335 11.83 20.14 -3.25
N LEU A 336 13.02 19.80 -3.77
CA LEU A 336 13.18 19.28 -5.13
C LEU A 336 12.48 17.92 -5.29
N TYR A 337 12.66 17.01 -4.34
CA TYR A 337 11.94 15.72 -4.34
C TYR A 337 10.43 15.92 -4.20
N ALA A 338 9.97 16.80 -3.31
CA ALA A 338 8.55 17.04 -3.11
C ALA A 338 7.89 17.64 -4.35
N SER A 339 8.54 18.60 -5.01
CA SER A 339 8.04 19.23 -6.23
C SER A 339 8.00 18.24 -7.40
N SER A 340 9.04 17.40 -7.53
CA SER A 340 9.10 16.35 -8.56
C SER A 340 8.03 15.28 -8.34
N CYS A 341 7.82 14.87 -7.08
CA CYS A 341 6.78 13.91 -6.72
C CYS A 341 5.39 14.47 -6.99
N LEU A 342 5.11 15.73 -6.62
CA LEU A 342 3.84 16.40 -6.94
C LEU A 342 3.57 16.42 -8.46
N PHE A 343 4.59 16.73 -9.26
CA PHE A 343 4.48 16.70 -10.72
C PHE A 343 4.17 15.30 -11.26
N LEU A 344 4.88 14.26 -10.78
CA LEU A 344 4.64 12.88 -11.22
C LEU A 344 3.28 12.35 -10.78
N ILE A 345 2.79 12.70 -9.59
CA ILE A 345 1.44 12.35 -9.12
C ILE A 345 0.38 12.97 -10.04
N LEU A 346 0.58 14.21 -10.49
CA LEU A 346 -0.34 14.85 -11.44
C LEU A 346 -0.38 14.11 -12.78
N LEU A 347 0.78 13.74 -13.33
CA LEU A 347 0.85 12.96 -14.58
C LEU A 347 0.17 11.60 -14.43
N GLY A 348 0.47 10.86 -13.37
CA GLY A 348 -0.18 9.56 -13.09
C GLY A 348 -1.67 9.69 -12.82
N GLY A 349 -2.11 10.77 -12.16
CA GLY A 349 -3.53 11.04 -11.93
C GLY A 349 -4.29 11.28 -13.24
N LEU A 350 -3.66 11.94 -14.21
CA LEU A 350 -4.25 12.19 -15.53
C LEU A 350 -4.37 10.91 -16.35
N THR A 351 -3.42 9.98 -16.26
CA THR A 351 -3.51 8.67 -16.95
C THR A 351 -4.50 7.71 -16.28
N GLY A 352 -4.76 7.89 -14.98
CA GLY A 352 -5.79 7.13 -14.26
C GLY A 352 -7.23 7.41 -14.71
N ILE A 353 -7.52 8.60 -15.24
CA ILE A 353 -8.88 8.96 -15.70
C ILE A 353 -9.32 8.08 -16.89
N PRO A 354 -8.52 7.91 -17.96
CA PRO A 354 -8.80 6.92 -19.00
C PRO A 354 -9.04 5.50 -18.45
N LEU A 355 -8.25 5.06 -17.47
CA LEU A 355 -8.39 3.73 -16.85
C LEU A 355 -9.63 3.59 -15.96
N ALA A 356 -10.22 4.70 -15.51
CA ALA A 356 -11.48 4.70 -14.78
C ALA A 356 -12.69 4.52 -15.71
N MET A 357 -12.56 4.88 -17.00
CA MET A 357 -13.64 4.81 -17.98
C MET A 357 -13.75 3.40 -18.57
N THR A 358 -14.84 2.70 -18.27
CA THR A 358 -15.09 1.32 -18.75
C THR A 358 -14.83 1.13 -20.25
N SER A 359 -15.25 2.07 -21.10
CA SER A 359 -15.07 2.01 -22.55
C SER A 359 -13.60 2.06 -22.99
N LEU A 360 -12.75 2.78 -22.26
CA LEU A 360 -11.32 2.88 -22.57
C LEU A 360 -10.54 1.74 -21.91
N THR A 361 -10.88 1.36 -20.68
CA THR A 361 -10.22 0.27 -19.95
C THR A 361 -10.27 -1.05 -20.72
N LEU A 362 -11.33 -1.32 -21.48
CA LEU A 362 -11.41 -2.52 -22.33
C LEU A 362 -10.25 -2.65 -23.33
N HIS A 363 -9.67 -1.53 -23.77
CA HIS A 363 -8.56 -1.50 -24.72
C HIS A 363 -7.20 -1.32 -24.05
N LEU A 364 -7.18 -0.83 -22.81
CA LEU A 364 -5.95 -0.45 -22.09
C LEU A 364 -5.55 -1.45 -21.00
N ALA A 365 -6.51 -2.21 -20.47
CA ALA A 365 -6.26 -3.18 -19.41
C ALA A 365 -5.20 -4.22 -19.82
N GLU A 366 -4.33 -4.56 -18.87
CA GLU A 366 -3.23 -5.52 -19.04
C GLU A 366 -2.21 -5.15 -20.15
N THR A 367 -2.21 -3.90 -20.61
CA THR A 367 -1.15 -3.33 -21.46
C THR A 367 -0.14 -2.54 -20.62
N TYR A 368 0.89 -1.97 -21.27
CA TYR A 368 1.89 -1.11 -20.61
C TYR A 368 1.44 0.35 -20.39
N PHE A 369 0.18 0.68 -20.66
CA PHE A 369 -0.37 2.03 -20.64
C PHE A 369 -0.28 2.74 -19.28
#